data_AF-A0A1I6ZRW8-F1
#
_entry.id   AF-A0A1I6ZRW8-F1
#
_cell.length_a   1.000
_cell.length_b   1.000
_cell.length_c   1.000
_cell.angle_alpha   90.00
_cell.angle_beta   90.00
_cell.angle_gamma   90.00
#
_symmetry.space_group_name_H-M   'P 1'
#
loop_
_entity.id
_entity.type
_entity.pdbx_description
1 polymer ?
#
loop_
_entity_poly.entity_id
_entity_poly.type
_entity_poly.pdbx_seq_one_letter_code
_entity_poly.pdbx_strand_id
1 'polypeptide(L)'
;MKTLRITLLASLVALSFTQCNKASRCKGEVCTQELGANEIAGDITEAQGTFTLNYKAVASGGDFTGGMEADFYVSKKNQLVVAADSRCVTLEGPYKVSSNEVTFKDDCEYHCSFKVKRTGSELTKVTVLNSVGEILGVFE
;
A
#
# COMPACT_ATOMS: atom_id res chain seq x y z
N MET A 1 59.66 -9.91 30.86
CA MET A 1 59.30 -9.58 29.45
C MET A 1 57.80 -9.86 29.30
N LYS A 2 56.98 -8.94 28.74
CA LYS A 2 56.35 -9.05 27.39
C LYS A 2 55.85 -10.49 27.07
N THR A 3 54.64 -10.82 26.62
CA THR A 3 53.43 -10.10 26.10
C THR A 3 52.29 -11.15 26.00
N LEU A 4 50.97 -10.92 25.82
CA LEU A 4 50.08 -9.75 25.61
C LEU A 4 48.66 -10.11 26.18
N ARG A 5 47.63 -9.28 25.99
CA ARG A 5 46.19 -9.65 26.15
C ARG A 5 45.56 -10.02 24.79
N ILE A 6 44.53 -10.87 24.78
CA ILE A 6 43.34 -10.70 23.91
C ILE A 6 42.11 -11.14 24.70
N THR A 7 41.14 -10.24 24.82
CA THR A 7 39.79 -10.49 25.35
C THR A 7 38.85 -10.55 24.16
N LEU A 8 38.04 -11.60 24.01
CA LEU A 8 36.99 -11.63 22.99
C LEU A 8 35.62 -11.36 23.65
N LEU A 9 35.15 -10.12 23.52
CA LEU A 9 33.82 -9.72 23.94
C LEU A 9 32.82 -10.15 22.84
N ALA A 10 31.98 -11.14 23.11
CA ALA A 10 30.90 -11.52 22.20
C ALA A 10 29.74 -10.52 22.32
N SER A 11 29.86 -9.37 21.65
CA SER A 11 28.79 -8.37 21.56
C SER A 11 27.63 -8.89 20.72
N LEU A 12 26.51 -9.22 21.38
CA LEU A 12 25.23 -9.50 20.72
C LEU A 12 24.80 -8.25 19.93
N VAL A 13 24.84 -8.33 18.60
CA VAL A 13 24.27 -7.29 17.73
C VAL A 13 22.76 -7.43 17.77
N ALA A 14 22.09 -6.48 18.41
CA ALA A 14 20.64 -6.37 18.33
C ALA A 14 20.25 -6.02 16.88
N LEU A 15 19.63 -6.97 16.18
CA LEU A 15 18.99 -6.73 14.89
C LEU A 15 17.74 -5.87 15.11
N SER A 16 17.94 -4.55 15.10
CA SER A 16 16.85 -3.59 14.99
C SER A 16 16.22 -3.73 13.60
N PHE A 17 15.21 -4.59 13.48
CA PHE A 17 14.33 -4.68 12.32
C PHE A 17 13.49 -3.40 12.21
N THR A 18 14.11 -2.32 11.76
CA THR A 18 13.38 -1.15 11.28
C THR A 18 12.69 -1.56 9.99
N GLN A 19 11.41 -1.94 10.07
CA GLN A 19 10.57 -2.15 8.90
C GLN A 19 10.69 -0.90 7.99
N CYS A 20 11.35 -1.09 6.85
CA CYS A 20 11.66 0.00 5.95
C CYS A 20 10.46 0.26 5.04
N ASN A 21 9.40 0.82 5.62
CA ASN A 21 8.12 1.13 4.99
C ASN A 21 8.31 1.80 3.61
N LYS A 22 8.16 1.04 2.53
CA LYS A 22 8.50 1.47 1.16
C LYS A 22 7.57 2.59 0.72
N ALA A 23 6.27 2.47 1.02
CA ALA A 23 5.26 3.49 0.72
C ALA A 23 5.61 4.87 1.31
N SER A 24 6.11 4.93 2.55
CA SER A 24 6.53 6.19 3.20
C SER A 24 7.70 6.92 2.51
N ARG A 25 8.43 6.22 1.62
CA ARG A 25 9.56 6.75 0.85
C ARG A 25 9.29 6.75 -0.65
N CYS A 26 8.04 6.55 -1.06
CA CYS A 26 7.68 6.52 -2.47
C CYS A 26 8.08 7.83 -3.16
N LYS A 27 8.81 7.69 -4.27
CA LYS A 27 9.15 8.76 -5.22
C LYS A 27 8.57 8.49 -6.62
N GLY A 28 7.59 7.61 -6.69
CA GLY A 28 6.91 7.24 -7.91
C GLY A 28 5.91 8.30 -8.36
N GLU A 29 5.14 7.96 -9.39
CA GLU A 29 4.21 8.88 -10.04
C GLU A 29 3.05 9.28 -9.11
N VAL A 30 2.52 10.48 -9.34
CA VAL A 30 1.27 10.95 -8.71
C VAL A 30 0.16 10.84 -9.76
N CYS A 31 -0.68 9.82 -9.64
CA CYS A 31 -1.82 9.59 -10.51
C CYS A 31 -3.05 10.31 -9.91
N THR A 32 -3.30 11.53 -10.37
CA THR A 32 -4.49 12.31 -9.98
C THR A 32 -5.64 12.01 -10.93
N GLN A 33 -6.79 11.61 -10.39
CA GLN A 33 -7.96 11.20 -11.16
C GLN A 33 -9.11 12.17 -10.97
N GLU A 34 -9.77 12.55 -12.07
CA GLU A 34 -11.01 13.33 -12.03
C GLU A 34 -12.21 12.42 -11.74
N LEU A 35 -13.19 12.94 -10.99
CA LEU A 35 -14.42 12.23 -10.72
C LEU A 35 -15.28 12.15 -11.98
N GLY A 36 -15.77 10.94 -12.29
CA GLY A 36 -16.75 10.74 -13.35
C GLY A 36 -18.08 11.45 -13.05
N ALA A 37 -18.90 11.68 -14.07
CA ALA A 37 -20.11 12.51 -14.00
C ALA A 37 -21.17 12.12 -12.93
N ASN A 38 -21.07 10.91 -12.36
CA ASN A 38 -21.95 10.41 -11.30
C ASN A 38 -21.17 9.93 -10.05
N GLU A 39 -19.87 10.24 -9.95
CA GLU A 39 -19.01 9.83 -8.84
C GLU A 39 -18.98 10.92 -7.76
N ILE A 40 -19.09 10.50 -6.50
CA ILE A 40 -19.00 11.38 -5.32
C ILE A 40 -17.59 11.22 -4.74
N ALA A 41 -16.94 12.32 -4.33
CA ALA A 41 -15.65 12.27 -3.64
C ALA A 41 -15.70 11.34 -2.41
N GLY A 42 -14.78 10.39 -2.34
CA GLY A 42 -14.55 9.51 -1.19
C GLY A 42 -13.61 10.16 -0.17
N ASP A 43 -13.65 9.70 1.07
CA ASP A 43 -12.67 10.05 2.11
C ASP A 43 -12.29 8.81 2.92
N ILE A 44 -10.98 8.57 3.02
CA ILE A 44 -10.39 7.47 3.78
C ILE A 44 -9.32 7.99 4.78
N THR A 45 -9.19 9.30 4.97
CA THR A 45 -8.15 9.94 5.82
C THR A 45 -8.16 9.51 7.27
N GLU A 46 -9.29 9.05 7.81
CA GLU A 46 -9.34 8.44 9.14
C GLU A 46 -8.40 7.23 9.27
N ALA A 47 -8.10 6.54 8.18
CA ALA A 47 -7.14 5.44 8.13
C ALA A 47 -5.69 5.88 7.83
N GLN A 48 -5.33 7.13 8.15
CA GLN A 48 -3.97 7.65 7.92
C GLN A 48 -2.90 6.83 8.67
N GLY A 49 -2.02 6.17 7.94
CA GLY A 49 -1.01 5.27 8.48
C GLY A 49 -0.30 4.48 7.39
N THR A 50 0.69 3.65 7.77
CA THR A 50 1.26 2.63 6.88
C THR A 50 0.72 1.26 7.27
N PHE A 51 0.36 0.44 6.28
CA PHE A 51 -0.19 -0.90 6.45
C PHE A 51 0.52 -1.84 5.47
N THR A 52 1.02 -2.98 5.93
CA THR A 52 1.55 -4.02 5.06
C THR A 52 0.50 -5.14 5.01
N LEU A 53 -0.03 -5.42 3.82
CA LEU A 53 -1.08 -6.43 3.61
C LEU A 53 -0.59 -7.53 2.65
N ASN A 54 -1.18 -8.73 2.78
CA ASN A 54 -0.76 -9.91 2.03
C ASN A 54 -1.77 -10.24 0.92
N TYR A 55 -1.30 -10.55 -0.29
CA TYR A 55 -2.17 -10.93 -1.40
C TYR A 55 -2.77 -12.34 -1.19
N LYS A 56 -4.08 -12.41 -0.97
CA LYS A 56 -4.81 -13.64 -0.58
C LYS A 56 -5.50 -14.39 -1.72
N ALA A 57 -5.95 -13.69 -2.76
CA ALA A 57 -6.79 -14.26 -3.81
C ALA A 57 -6.36 -13.77 -5.19
N VAL A 58 -6.32 -14.69 -6.16
CA VAL A 58 -5.78 -14.47 -7.50
C VAL A 58 -6.87 -14.73 -8.54
N ALA A 59 -7.34 -13.69 -9.23
CA ALA A 59 -7.80 -13.85 -10.60
C ALA A 59 -6.61 -13.62 -11.54
N SER A 60 -6.56 -14.35 -12.65
CA SER A 60 -5.44 -14.28 -13.59
C SER A 60 -5.42 -12.95 -14.34
N GLY A 61 -4.25 -12.33 -14.47
CA GLY A 61 -4.01 -11.21 -15.39
C GLY A 61 -3.74 -9.84 -14.76
N GLY A 62 -3.70 -9.73 -13.43
CA GLY A 62 -3.26 -8.51 -12.73
C GLY A 62 -1.75 -8.49 -12.45
N ASP A 63 -1.23 -7.30 -12.15
CA ASP A 63 0.18 -7.05 -11.79
C ASP A 63 0.64 -7.71 -10.47
N PHE A 64 -0.28 -8.22 -9.67
CA PHE A 64 -0.03 -8.77 -8.34
C PHE A 64 -0.10 -10.30 -8.36
N THR A 65 0.94 -10.95 -7.82
CA THR A 65 1.07 -12.41 -7.80
C THR A 65 0.73 -13.01 -6.44
N GLY A 66 0.34 -14.29 -6.41
CA GLY A 66 0.00 -15.02 -5.19
C GLY A 66 1.11 -14.96 -4.14
N GLY A 67 0.79 -14.48 -2.93
CA GLY A 67 1.75 -14.32 -1.83
C GLY A 67 2.61 -13.05 -1.88
N MET A 68 2.34 -12.12 -2.80
CA MET A 68 2.97 -10.79 -2.80
C MET A 68 2.54 -9.98 -1.56
N GLU A 69 3.48 -9.28 -0.94
CA GLU A 69 3.22 -8.25 0.07
C GLU A 69 3.23 -6.86 -0.58
N ALA A 70 2.33 -5.98 -0.15
CA ALA A 70 2.30 -4.58 -0.56
C ALA A 70 2.20 -3.66 0.66
N ASP A 71 2.99 -2.58 0.63
CA ASP A 71 2.88 -1.48 1.59
C ASP A 71 1.87 -0.46 1.05
N PHE A 72 0.85 -0.16 1.86
CA PHE A 72 -0.13 0.89 1.63
C PHE A 72 0.13 2.03 2.62
N TYR A 73 0.16 3.28 2.16
CA TYR A 73 0.18 4.44 3.04
C TYR A 73 -0.94 5.41 2.69
N VAL A 74 -1.84 5.66 3.64
CA VAL A 74 -2.88 6.69 3.51
C VAL A 74 -2.34 7.99 4.08
N SER A 75 -2.34 9.04 3.25
CA SER A 75 -1.86 10.36 3.65
C SER A 75 -2.98 11.22 4.28
N LYS A 76 -2.58 12.26 5.03
CA LYS A 76 -3.50 13.28 5.58
C LYS A 76 -4.27 14.07 4.50
N LYS A 77 -3.87 13.95 3.23
CA LYS A 77 -4.49 14.63 2.09
C LYS A 77 -5.45 13.72 1.30
N ASN A 78 -5.89 12.60 1.89
CA ASN A 78 -6.76 11.62 1.23
C ASN A 78 -6.13 10.96 -0.01
N GLN A 79 -4.82 10.73 0.05
CA GLN A 79 -4.05 10.06 -1.00
C GLN A 79 -3.74 8.62 -0.57
N LEU A 80 -3.78 7.67 -1.50
CA LEU A 80 -3.29 6.31 -1.28
C LEU A 80 -1.95 6.13 -1.97
N VAL A 81 -0.89 5.86 -1.22
CA VAL A 81 0.38 5.39 -1.77
C VAL A 81 0.40 3.87 -1.75
N VAL A 82 0.65 3.24 -2.90
CA VAL A 82 0.80 1.78 -3.04
C VAL A 82 2.26 1.50 -3.42
N ALA A 83 2.94 0.60 -2.70
CA ALA A 83 4.29 0.17 -3.03
C ALA A 83 4.41 -1.36 -2.97
N ALA A 84 4.67 -1.97 -4.13
CA ALA A 84 4.82 -3.41 -4.33
C ALA A 84 5.92 -3.68 -5.37
N ASP A 85 6.67 -4.78 -5.21
CA ASP A 85 7.77 -5.20 -6.11
C ASP A 85 8.67 -4.07 -6.66
N SER A 86 9.14 -3.19 -5.76
CA SER A 86 9.98 -2.01 -6.06
C SER A 86 9.31 -0.88 -6.87
N ARG A 87 8.09 -1.08 -7.38
CA ARG A 87 7.22 -0.06 -7.95
C ARG A 87 6.49 0.70 -6.84
N CYS A 88 6.11 1.94 -7.10
CA CYS A 88 5.18 2.65 -6.24
C CYS A 88 4.46 3.79 -6.96
N VAL A 89 3.25 4.10 -6.50
CA VAL A 89 2.42 5.18 -7.04
C VAL A 89 1.69 5.89 -5.90
N THR A 90 1.43 7.19 -6.06
CA THR A 90 0.54 7.97 -5.20
C THR A 90 -0.75 8.28 -5.95
N LEU A 91 -1.89 7.86 -5.42
CA LEU A 91 -3.19 8.01 -6.06
C LEU A 91 -4.01 9.11 -5.37
N GLU A 92 -4.66 9.95 -6.15
CA GLU A 92 -5.51 11.05 -5.69
C GLU A 92 -6.88 11.02 -6.36
N GLY A 93 -7.86 11.71 -5.77
CA GLY A 93 -9.23 11.77 -6.29
C GLY A 93 -10.03 10.46 -6.10
N PRO A 94 -10.04 9.83 -4.92
CA PRO A 94 -10.85 8.63 -4.71
C PRO A 94 -12.34 8.96 -4.82
N TYR A 95 -13.13 8.03 -5.35
CA TYR A 95 -14.58 8.10 -5.30
C TYR A 95 -15.14 7.21 -4.18
N LYS A 96 -16.29 7.61 -3.66
CA LYS A 96 -16.97 6.98 -2.52
C LYS A 96 -17.72 5.73 -2.95
N VAL A 97 -17.51 4.63 -2.24
CA VAL A 97 -18.30 3.39 -2.38
C VAL A 97 -19.25 3.22 -1.19
N SER A 98 -18.77 3.49 0.03
CA SER A 98 -19.58 3.48 1.25
C SER A 98 -19.09 4.54 2.26
N SER A 99 -19.48 4.44 3.53
CA SER A 99 -18.90 5.26 4.62
C SER A 99 -17.48 4.86 5.01
N ASN A 100 -17.05 3.64 4.70
CA ASN A 100 -15.75 3.09 5.08
C ASN A 100 -15.03 2.37 3.91
N GLU A 101 -15.49 2.56 2.68
CA GLU A 101 -14.91 2.01 1.47
C GLU A 101 -14.87 3.10 0.37
N VAL A 102 -13.71 3.27 -0.24
CA VAL A 102 -13.47 4.19 -1.37
C VAL A 102 -12.70 3.46 -2.46
N THR A 103 -12.71 3.97 -3.69
CA THR A 103 -11.87 3.44 -4.76
C THR A 103 -10.96 4.53 -5.30
N PHE A 104 -9.67 4.22 -5.40
CA PHE A 104 -8.69 4.98 -6.17
C PHE A 104 -8.50 4.30 -7.52
N LYS A 105 -8.48 5.07 -8.61
CA LYS A 105 -8.10 4.58 -9.95
C LYS A 105 -6.62 4.83 -10.16
N ASP A 106 -5.94 3.92 -10.84
CA ASP A 106 -4.54 4.04 -11.23
C ASP A 106 -4.40 3.66 -12.69
N ASP A 107 -4.40 4.66 -13.57
CA ASP A 107 -4.14 4.48 -15.00
C ASP A 107 -2.67 4.77 -15.34
N CYS A 108 -1.81 5.02 -14.34
CA CYS A 108 -0.44 5.48 -14.51
C CYS A 108 0.59 4.35 -14.30
N GLU A 109 0.54 3.65 -13.17
CA GLU A 109 1.54 2.66 -12.78
C GLU A 109 1.02 1.22 -12.96
N TYR A 110 -0.01 0.82 -12.22
CA TYR A 110 -0.54 -0.57 -12.20
C TYR A 110 -1.75 -0.80 -13.12
N HIS A 111 -2.23 0.24 -13.83
CA HIS A 111 -3.36 0.18 -14.78
C HIS A 111 -4.60 -0.57 -14.24
N CYS A 112 -4.98 -0.27 -12.98
CA CYS A 112 -6.00 -0.98 -12.23
C CYS A 112 -6.74 -0.02 -11.26
N SER A 113 -7.62 -0.53 -10.40
CA SER A 113 -8.25 0.27 -9.35
C SER A 113 -8.13 -0.39 -7.98
N PHE A 114 -7.80 0.40 -6.97
CA PHE A 114 -7.65 -0.04 -5.58
C PHE A 114 -8.89 0.37 -4.78
N LYS A 115 -9.78 -0.59 -4.53
CA LYS A 115 -10.92 -0.39 -3.64
C LYS A 115 -10.50 -0.67 -2.20
N VAL A 116 -10.36 0.40 -1.43
CA VAL A 116 -9.79 0.44 -0.09
C VAL A 116 -10.89 0.45 0.95
N LYS A 117 -10.89 -0.53 1.86
CA LYS A 117 -11.83 -0.64 2.97
C LYS A 117 -11.12 -0.48 4.32
N ARG A 118 -11.71 0.30 5.21
CA ARG A 118 -11.23 0.52 6.58
C ARG A 118 -12.21 0.02 7.64
N THR A 119 -11.68 -0.23 8.84
CA THR A 119 -12.45 -0.42 10.07
C THR A 119 -11.86 0.52 11.13
N GLY A 120 -12.64 1.54 11.54
CA GLY A 120 -12.08 2.63 12.34
C GLY A 120 -10.95 3.34 11.58
N SER A 121 -9.78 3.43 12.23
CA SER A 121 -8.56 4.06 11.70
C SER A 121 -7.57 3.10 11.03
N GLU A 122 -7.97 1.87 10.72
CA GLU A 122 -7.10 0.87 10.08
C GLU A 122 -7.62 0.46 8.71
N LEU A 123 -6.72 0.37 7.73
CA LEU A 123 -7.02 -0.35 6.49
C LEU A 123 -7.11 -1.84 6.79
N THR A 124 -8.25 -2.44 6.43
CA THR A 124 -8.52 -3.87 6.66
C THR A 124 -8.57 -4.68 5.39
N LYS A 125 -8.71 -4.04 4.23
CA LYS A 125 -8.67 -4.70 2.93
C LYS A 125 -8.38 -3.73 1.80
N VAL A 126 -7.63 -4.17 0.79
CA VAL A 126 -7.56 -3.53 -0.53
C VAL A 126 -7.91 -4.55 -1.60
N THR A 127 -8.99 -4.30 -2.34
CA THR A 127 -9.40 -5.13 -3.48
C THR A 127 -8.92 -4.48 -4.77
N VAL A 128 -8.13 -5.21 -5.56
CA VAL A 128 -7.64 -4.78 -6.87
C VAL A 128 -8.69 -5.13 -7.92
N LEU A 129 -9.07 -4.16 -8.74
CA LEU A 129 -10.05 -4.28 -9.81
C LEU A 129 -9.42 -3.94 -11.16
N ASN A 130 -9.88 -4.56 -12.26
CA ASN A 130 -9.55 -4.11 -13.60
C ASN A 130 -10.44 -2.92 -14.05
N SER A 131 -10.20 -2.41 -15.26
CA SER A 131 -10.94 -1.27 -15.83
C SER A 131 -12.45 -1.48 -16.04
N VAL A 132 -12.93 -2.74 -16.02
CA VAL A 132 -14.37 -3.07 -16.08
C VAL A 132 -14.95 -3.47 -14.71
N GLY A 133 -14.17 -3.36 -13.64
CA GLY A 133 -14.61 -3.59 -12.25
C GLY A 133 -14.56 -5.04 -11.78
N GLU A 134 -13.97 -5.96 -12.55
CA GLU A 134 -13.74 -7.35 -12.11
C GLU A 134 -12.60 -7.42 -11.10
N ILE A 135 -12.73 -8.29 -10.10
CA ILE A 135 -11.72 -8.46 -9.05
C ILE A 135 -10.50 -9.21 -9.62
N LEU A 136 -9.37 -8.52 -9.69
CA LEU A 136 -8.06 -9.11 -9.99
C LEU A 136 -7.47 -9.80 -8.75
N GLY A 137 -7.70 -9.24 -7.57
CA GLY A 137 -7.33 -9.89 -6.32
C GLY A 137 -7.59 -9.05 -5.07
N VAL A 138 -7.09 -9.54 -3.93
CA VAL A 138 -7.38 -8.99 -2.60
C VAL A 138 -6.14 -9.03 -1.71
N PHE A 139 -5.84 -7.90 -1.08
CA PHE A 139 -4.88 -7.75 0.01
C PHE A 139 -5.60 -7.64 1.35
N GLU A 140 -5.22 -8.49 2.32
CA GLU A 140 -5.72 -8.55 3.72
C GLU A 140 -4.57 -8.94 4.69
#